data_AF-A0A4Y2QLS3-F1
#
_entry.id   AF-A0A4Y2QLS3-F1
#
_cell.length_a   1.000
_cell.length_b   1.000
_cell.length_c   1.000
_cell.angle_alpha   90.00
_cell.angle_beta   90.00
_cell.angle_gamma   90.00
#
_symmetry.space_group_name_H-M   'P 1'
#
loop_
_entity.id
_entity.type
_entity.pdbx_description
1 polymer ?
#
loop_
_entity_poly.entity_id
_entity_poly.type
_entity_poly.pdbx_seq_one_letter_code
_entity_poly.pdbx_strand_id
1 'polypeptide(L)'
;MEAYAPRYVINGSLPPHPPTYLPSSIFYDQEIQMESWISEAVIHPQGGASSAEKLPFEEGSVQLLSAATALHWFDLDTFLPEARRVLCVNGVMAVYGYLNMKPLLNDPVKATEVDELFIKYNKVLEPHHVVSRVSLLHNRYKDVKFPFEEVNRYPDVRCTFEGKLPDIVNYVSTWSGYQNFKKVDSKGAEELLDFFRKRLYEIASACNISPEDSTTLYRDFQLILCRKTQDGPFV
;
A
#
# COMPACT_ATOMS: atom_id res chain seq x y z
N MET A 1 2.78 -19.65 16.34
CA MET A 1 1.97 -18.49 16.75
C MET A 1 1.61 -17.73 15.50
N GLU A 2 0.31 -17.64 15.23
CA GLU A 2 -0.30 -17.15 13.99
C GLU A 2 0.25 -15.78 13.59
N ALA A 3 0.68 -15.68 12.33
CA ALA A 3 1.01 -14.40 11.72
C ALA A 3 -0.24 -13.52 11.73
N TYR A 4 -0.10 -12.30 12.23
CA TYR A 4 -1.13 -11.27 12.24
C TYR A 4 -1.45 -10.90 10.77
N ALA A 5 -2.37 -11.64 10.15
CA ALA A 5 -2.94 -11.28 8.87
C ALA A 5 -3.91 -10.10 9.13
N PRO A 6 -3.72 -8.93 8.49
CA PRO A 6 -4.65 -7.83 8.64
C PRO A 6 -6.04 -8.28 8.16
N ARG A 7 -7.05 -8.04 8.99
CA ARG A 7 -8.46 -8.30 8.66
C ARG A 7 -8.86 -7.39 7.50
N TYR A 8 -9.31 -7.99 6.40
CA TYR A 8 -9.69 -7.29 5.17
C TYR A 8 -11.03 -6.56 5.33
N VAL A 9 -11.12 -5.34 4.80
CA VAL A 9 -12.36 -4.54 4.76
C VAL A 9 -12.78 -4.37 3.29
N ILE A 10 -14.01 -4.75 2.98
CA ILE A 10 -14.62 -4.73 1.64
C ILE A 10 -15.95 -3.98 1.76
N ASN A 11 -16.18 -2.94 0.95
CA ASN A 11 -17.27 -1.95 1.13
C ASN A 11 -18.22 -1.85 -0.08
N GLY A 12 -19.47 -1.39 0.09
CA GLY A 12 -20.52 -1.36 -0.95
C GLY A 12 -21.18 0.01 -1.18
N SER A 13 -21.64 0.20 -2.44
CA SER A 13 -22.53 1.21 -3.08
C SER A 13 -22.49 2.71 -2.71
N LEU A 14 -22.40 3.56 -3.76
CA LEU A 14 -22.67 5.02 -3.75
C LEU A 14 -23.90 5.37 -4.62
N PRO A 15 -24.64 6.48 -4.34
CA PRO A 15 -25.79 6.94 -5.14
C PRO A 15 -25.38 7.73 -6.41
N PRO A 16 -26.32 8.03 -7.34
CA PRO A 16 -25.99 8.47 -8.70
C PRO A 16 -25.77 9.99 -8.84
N HIS A 17 -24.57 10.35 -9.34
CA HIS A 17 -24.14 11.56 -10.10
C HIS A 17 -24.28 13.01 -9.53
N PRO A 18 -23.41 13.94 -10.00
CA PRO A 18 -22.84 15.04 -9.20
C PRO A 18 -23.33 16.45 -9.61
N PRO A 19 -22.82 17.53 -8.98
CA PRO A 19 -22.62 18.80 -9.67
C PRO A 19 -21.15 19.25 -9.75
N THR A 20 -20.95 20.11 -10.74
CA THR A 20 -19.78 20.66 -11.41
C THR A 20 -18.98 21.77 -10.69
N TYR A 21 -17.66 21.80 -10.98
CA TYR A 21 -16.68 22.91 -10.99
C TYR A 21 -16.21 23.60 -9.69
N LEU A 22 -14.87 23.57 -9.43
CA LEU A 22 -13.90 24.69 -9.21
C LEU A 22 -12.57 24.15 -8.56
N PRO A 23 -11.52 24.96 -8.30
CA PRO A 23 -10.28 25.09 -9.07
C PRO A 23 -9.02 24.51 -8.34
N SER A 24 -7.84 24.75 -8.91
CA SER A 24 -6.51 24.23 -8.54
C SER A 24 -6.11 24.30 -7.05
N SER A 25 -6.38 23.22 -6.30
CA SER A 25 -5.69 22.78 -5.08
C SER A 25 -5.65 21.24 -5.02
N ILE A 26 -5.28 20.62 -6.15
CA ILE A 26 -5.32 19.17 -6.33
C ILE A 26 -4.08 18.60 -5.64
N PHE A 27 -4.17 18.13 -4.39
CA PHE A 27 -3.39 17.00 -3.81
C PHE A 27 -3.70 16.83 -2.31
N TYR A 28 -3.93 17.91 -1.56
CA TYR A 28 -4.49 17.83 -0.19
C TYR A 28 -5.92 17.26 -0.22
N ASP A 29 -6.64 17.54 -1.32
CA ASP A 29 -7.96 16.99 -1.58
C ASP A 29 -7.94 15.51 -1.97
N GLN A 30 -6.86 14.86 -2.40
CA GLN A 30 -6.96 13.43 -2.80
C GLN A 30 -6.96 12.46 -1.61
N GLU A 31 -6.25 12.81 -0.53
CA GLU A 31 -6.32 12.06 0.73
C GLU A 31 -7.63 12.33 1.45
N ILE A 32 -8.05 13.61 1.51
CA ILE A 32 -9.38 13.97 2.02
C ILE A 32 -10.47 13.41 1.14
N GLN A 33 -10.32 13.27 -0.18
CA GLN A 33 -11.35 12.74 -1.08
C GLN A 33 -11.34 11.22 -1.15
N MET A 34 -10.20 10.56 -0.95
CA MET A 34 -10.17 9.11 -0.74
C MET A 34 -10.74 8.77 0.64
N GLU A 35 -10.38 9.50 1.70
CA GLU A 35 -10.98 9.38 3.02
C GLU A 35 -12.45 9.87 3.06
N SER A 36 -12.83 10.88 2.28
CA SER A 36 -14.22 11.34 2.09
C SER A 36 -15.00 10.27 1.35
N TRP A 37 -14.48 9.71 0.25
CA TRP A 37 -15.12 8.58 -0.45
C TRP A 37 -15.22 7.33 0.43
N ILE A 38 -14.28 7.12 1.36
CA ILE A 38 -14.31 6.05 2.36
C ILE A 38 -15.28 6.37 3.51
N SER A 39 -15.44 7.64 3.89
CA SER A 39 -16.31 8.10 5.00
C SER A 39 -17.77 8.37 4.60
N GLU A 40 -18.00 8.72 3.34
CA GLU A 40 -19.32 8.93 2.71
C GLU A 40 -19.88 7.63 2.14
N ALA A 41 -19.04 6.60 1.94
CA ALA A 41 -19.52 5.24 1.72
C ALA A 41 -20.25 4.77 2.98
N VAL A 42 -21.51 4.37 2.83
CA VAL A 42 -22.29 3.77 3.91
C VAL A 42 -21.58 2.49 4.36
N ILE A 43 -20.92 2.56 5.52
CA ILE A 43 -20.31 1.42 6.18
C ILE A 43 -21.45 0.46 6.56
N HIS A 44 -21.58 -0.66 5.85
CA HIS A 44 -22.41 -1.79 6.30
C HIS A 44 -21.53 -2.73 7.13
N PRO A 45 -21.66 -2.74 8.47
CA PRO A 45 -20.86 -3.61 9.33
C PRO A 45 -21.51 -5.00 9.33
N GLN A 46 -21.40 -5.74 8.24
CA GLN A 46 -21.57 -7.20 8.26
C GLN A 46 -20.18 -7.81 8.49
N GLY A 47 -19.62 -7.57 9.68
CA GLY A 47 -18.32 -8.09 10.07
C GLY A 47 -18.35 -9.63 10.10
N GLY A 48 -17.68 -10.26 9.14
CA GLY A 48 -17.48 -11.71 9.09
C GLY A 48 -16.03 -12.05 8.74
N ALA A 49 -15.51 -13.16 9.27
CA ALA A 49 -14.23 -13.69 8.83
C ALA A 49 -14.44 -14.45 7.52
N SER A 50 -13.87 -13.95 6.43
CA SER A 50 -13.83 -14.67 5.14
C SER A 50 -12.46 -14.53 4.49
N SER A 51 -12.09 -15.51 3.68
CA SER A 51 -10.92 -15.43 2.80
C SER A 51 -11.22 -14.48 1.63
N ALA A 52 -10.19 -13.86 1.06
CA ALA A 52 -10.38 -13.01 -0.12
C ALA A 52 -10.85 -13.82 -1.33
N GLU A 53 -10.47 -15.09 -1.38
CA GLU A 53 -10.80 -16.08 -2.39
C GLU A 53 -12.27 -16.53 -2.38
N LYS A 54 -13.03 -16.16 -1.33
CA LYS A 54 -14.45 -16.47 -1.21
C LYS A 54 -15.15 -15.39 -0.41
N LEU A 55 -15.71 -14.42 -1.10
CA LEU A 55 -16.33 -13.26 -0.49
C LEU A 55 -17.81 -13.55 -0.18
N PRO A 56 -18.31 -13.17 1.01
CA PRO A 56 -19.68 -13.45 1.45
C PRO A 56 -20.68 -12.45 0.86
N PHE A 57 -20.50 -12.07 -0.40
CA PHE A 57 -21.34 -11.11 -1.12
C PHE A 57 -21.98 -11.78 -2.33
N GLU A 58 -23.21 -11.37 -2.64
CA GLU A 58 -23.92 -11.81 -3.85
C GLU A 58 -23.20 -11.33 -5.10
N GLU A 59 -23.43 -12.02 -6.22
CA GLU A 59 -22.93 -11.59 -7.52
C GLU A 59 -23.46 -10.19 -7.86
N GLY A 60 -22.58 -9.31 -8.34
CA GLY A 60 -22.96 -7.97 -8.77
C GLY A 60 -23.46 -7.03 -7.66
N SER A 61 -23.14 -7.32 -6.39
CA SER A 61 -23.65 -6.55 -5.24
C SER A 61 -22.69 -5.49 -4.69
N VAL A 62 -21.43 -5.50 -5.11
CA VAL A 62 -20.36 -4.64 -4.59
C VAL A 62 -20.01 -3.54 -5.59
N GLN A 63 -19.95 -2.29 -5.13
CA GLN A 63 -19.56 -1.15 -5.98
C GLN A 63 -18.06 -0.83 -5.88
N LEU A 64 -17.45 -1.05 -4.71
CA LEU A 64 -16.04 -0.75 -4.45
C LEU A 64 -15.36 -1.87 -3.65
N LEU A 65 -14.57 -2.69 -4.33
CA LEU A 65 -13.70 -3.65 -3.67
C LEU A 65 -12.33 -2.99 -3.45
N SER A 66 -11.72 -3.15 -2.27
CA SER A 66 -10.36 -2.65 -2.04
C SER A 66 -9.40 -3.74 -1.55
N ALA A 67 -8.16 -3.70 -2.04
CA ALA A 67 -7.06 -4.52 -1.54
C ALA A 67 -5.90 -3.61 -1.12
N ALA A 68 -5.87 -3.28 0.17
CA ALA A 68 -4.93 -2.33 0.78
C ALA A 68 -3.66 -3.02 1.29
N THR A 69 -2.55 -2.90 0.54
CA THR A 69 -1.23 -3.50 0.82
C THR A 69 -1.30 -5.00 1.08
N ALA A 70 -2.16 -5.71 0.33
CA ALA A 70 -2.40 -7.11 0.64
C ALA A 70 -2.67 -8.04 -0.55
N LEU A 71 -2.82 -7.51 -1.77
CA LEU A 71 -3.02 -8.33 -2.98
C LEU A 71 -1.96 -9.43 -3.13
N HIS A 72 -0.71 -9.14 -2.75
CA HIS A 72 0.37 -10.11 -2.82
C HIS A 72 0.13 -11.36 -1.94
N TRP A 73 -0.66 -11.28 -0.87
CA TRP A 73 -0.97 -12.42 -0.02
C TRP A 73 -1.99 -13.39 -0.64
N PHE A 74 -2.78 -12.93 -1.60
CA PHE A 74 -3.88 -13.70 -2.17
C PHE A 74 -3.43 -14.74 -3.18
N ASP A 75 -4.24 -15.78 -3.34
CA ASP A 75 -4.24 -16.59 -4.54
C ASP A 75 -4.94 -15.82 -5.68
N LEU A 76 -4.16 -15.23 -6.58
CA LEU A 76 -4.67 -14.34 -7.62
C LEU A 76 -5.60 -15.06 -8.62
N ASP A 77 -5.34 -16.34 -8.89
CA ASP A 77 -6.15 -17.12 -9.82
C ASP A 77 -7.56 -17.39 -9.27
N THR A 78 -7.70 -17.39 -7.94
CA THR A 78 -9.00 -17.54 -7.26
C THR A 78 -9.62 -16.20 -6.89
N PHE A 79 -8.81 -15.25 -6.38
CA PHE A 79 -9.27 -13.94 -5.91
C PHE A 79 -9.78 -13.05 -7.05
N LEU A 80 -9.08 -12.97 -8.19
CA LEU A 80 -9.46 -12.01 -9.23
C LEU A 80 -10.81 -12.34 -9.90
N PRO A 81 -11.14 -13.61 -10.19
CA PRO A 81 -12.49 -13.98 -10.61
C PRO A 81 -13.55 -13.69 -9.54
N GLU A 82 -13.23 -13.96 -8.25
CA GLU A 82 -14.16 -13.71 -7.15
C GLU A 82 -14.43 -12.22 -6.95
N ALA A 83 -13.39 -11.39 -7.03
CA ALA A 83 -13.48 -9.93 -7.02
C ALA A 83 -14.39 -9.44 -8.14
N ARG A 84 -14.25 -9.98 -9.35
CA ARG A 84 -15.11 -9.65 -10.49
C ARG A 84 -16.55 -10.14 -10.32
N ARG A 85 -16.76 -11.31 -9.69
CA ARG A 85 -18.09 -11.87 -9.41
C ARG A 85 -18.89 -10.93 -8.52
N VAL A 86 -18.30 -10.49 -7.40
CA VAL A 86 -19.03 -9.64 -6.45
C VAL A 86 -19.25 -8.22 -6.97
N LEU A 87 -18.38 -7.72 -7.84
CA LEU A 87 -18.52 -6.38 -8.39
C LEU A 87 -19.72 -6.26 -9.35
N CYS A 88 -20.52 -5.21 -9.17
CA CYS A 88 -21.56 -4.81 -10.12
C CYS A 88 -20.96 -4.29 -11.44
N VAL A 89 -21.79 -4.14 -12.47
CA VAL A 89 -21.41 -3.38 -13.67
C VAL A 89 -21.10 -1.93 -13.27
N ASN A 90 -19.97 -1.43 -13.74
CA ASN A 90 -19.29 -0.19 -13.35
C ASN A 90 -18.72 -0.18 -11.92
N GLY A 91 -18.73 -1.32 -11.22
CA GLY A 91 -18.00 -1.50 -9.97
C GLY A 91 -16.48 -1.40 -10.17
N VAL A 92 -15.80 -0.92 -9.13
CA VAL A 92 -14.35 -0.69 -9.13
C VAL A 92 -13.67 -1.58 -8.12
N MET A 93 -12.58 -2.23 -8.52
CA MET A 93 -11.58 -2.75 -7.59
C MET A 93 -10.42 -1.76 -7.51
N ALA A 94 -10.13 -1.27 -6.31
CA ALA A 94 -8.96 -0.46 -6.00
C ALA A 94 -7.90 -1.30 -5.29
N VAL A 95 -6.81 -1.59 -5.98
CA VAL A 95 -5.62 -2.21 -5.38
C VAL A 95 -4.63 -1.11 -5.11
N TYR A 96 -4.13 -1.03 -3.88
CA TYR A 96 -3.02 -0.13 -3.59
C TYR A 96 -2.02 -0.76 -2.65
N GLY A 97 -0.77 -0.33 -2.74
CA GLY A 97 0.30 -0.80 -1.87
C GLY A 97 1.42 0.21 -1.81
N TYR A 98 2.12 0.21 -0.68
CA TYR A 98 3.28 1.04 -0.44
C TYR A 98 4.41 0.18 0.13
N LEU A 99 5.63 0.71 0.06
CA LEU A 99 6.82 0.04 0.62
C LEU A 99 7.51 0.93 1.63
N ASN A 100 8.10 2.02 1.15
CA ASN A 100 9.02 2.82 1.92
C ASN A 100 8.33 4.08 2.43
N MET A 101 8.62 4.40 3.70
CA MET A 101 8.30 5.68 4.31
C MET A 101 9.59 6.50 4.35
N LYS A 102 9.62 7.68 3.74
CA LYS A 102 10.84 8.47 3.55
C LYS A 102 10.64 9.90 4.02
N PRO A 103 11.69 10.61 4.47
CA PRO A 103 11.59 12.05 4.68
C PRO A 103 11.53 12.77 3.32
N LEU A 104 10.70 13.80 3.23
CA LEU A 104 10.67 14.66 2.06
C LEU A 104 11.83 15.66 2.14
N LEU A 105 12.87 15.43 1.32
CA LEU A 105 14.06 16.26 1.29
C LEU A 105 14.07 17.16 0.04
N ASN A 106 14.39 18.43 0.23
CA ASN A 106 14.52 19.39 -0.88
C ASN A 106 15.82 19.21 -1.69
N ASP A 107 16.84 18.59 -1.08
CA ASP A 107 18.10 18.27 -1.75
C ASP A 107 17.96 16.93 -2.51
N PRO A 108 18.01 16.93 -3.86
CA PRO A 108 17.85 15.72 -4.66
C PRO A 108 18.97 14.69 -4.44
N VAL A 109 20.20 15.14 -4.14
CA VAL A 109 21.33 14.24 -3.84
C VAL A 109 21.05 13.49 -2.54
N LYS A 110 20.56 14.20 -1.52
CA LYS A 110 20.20 13.60 -0.23
C LYS A 110 18.98 12.68 -0.36
N ALA A 111 18.00 13.04 -1.19
CA ALA A 111 16.89 12.15 -1.51
C ALA A 111 17.38 10.84 -2.16
N THR A 112 18.33 10.89 -3.10
CA THR A 112 18.95 9.70 -3.69
C THR A 112 19.73 8.89 -2.66
N GLU A 113 20.47 9.52 -1.74
CA GLU A 113 21.16 8.80 -0.64
C GLU A 113 20.18 8.04 0.26
N VAL A 114 18.97 8.58 0.51
CA VAL A 114 17.90 7.84 1.21
C VAL A 114 17.44 6.64 0.39
N ASP A 115 17.23 6.79 -0.91
CA ASP A 115 16.81 5.69 -1.79
C ASP A 115 17.82 4.54 -1.78
N GLU A 116 19.11 4.85 -1.89
CA GLU A 116 20.20 3.88 -1.81
C GLU A 116 20.26 3.18 -0.45
N LEU A 117 20.00 3.91 0.64
CA LEU A 117 19.93 3.35 1.98
C LEU A 117 18.81 2.29 2.10
N PHE A 118 17.62 2.59 1.56
CA PHE A 118 16.52 1.63 1.50
C PHE A 118 16.83 0.42 0.61
N ILE A 119 17.48 0.62 -0.54
CA ILE A 119 17.91 -0.48 -1.43
C ILE A 119 18.89 -1.40 -0.68
N LYS A 120 19.87 -0.83 0.00
CA LYS A 120 20.86 -1.59 0.78
C LYS A 120 20.19 -2.36 1.92
N TYR A 121 19.28 -1.73 2.66
CA TYR A 121 18.54 -2.38 3.74
C TYR A 121 17.73 -3.57 3.23
N ASN A 122 16.96 -3.39 2.15
CA ASN A 122 16.17 -4.46 1.52
C ASN A 122 17.06 -5.61 1.01
N LYS A 123 18.22 -5.31 0.42
CA LYS A 123 19.14 -6.34 -0.08
C LYS A 123 19.65 -7.28 1.02
N VAL A 124 19.87 -6.75 2.23
CA VAL A 124 20.26 -7.60 3.38
C VAL A 124 19.08 -8.47 3.84
N LEU A 125 17.86 -7.95 3.76
CA LEU A 125 16.65 -8.69 4.17
C LEU A 125 16.16 -9.69 3.12
N GLU A 126 16.63 -9.61 1.88
CA GLU A 126 16.20 -10.45 0.76
C GLU A 126 16.15 -11.96 1.08
N PRO A 127 17.20 -12.56 1.69
CA PRO A 127 17.21 -13.98 2.03
C PRO A 127 16.21 -14.37 3.15
N HIS A 128 15.66 -13.38 3.87
CA HIS A 128 14.80 -13.56 5.03
C HIS A 128 13.31 -13.29 4.73
N HIS A 129 12.98 -12.92 3.50
CA HIS A 129 11.59 -12.88 3.05
C HIS A 129 11.08 -14.30 2.80
N VAL A 130 10.06 -14.72 3.56
CA VAL A 130 9.57 -16.11 3.54
C VAL A 130 8.73 -16.43 2.30
N VAL A 131 8.54 -15.51 1.35
CA VAL A 131 7.57 -15.73 0.27
C VAL A 131 8.00 -15.06 -1.03
N SER A 132 7.95 -15.82 -2.12
CA SER A 132 7.97 -15.30 -3.50
C SER A 132 6.91 -14.22 -3.73
N ARG A 133 5.85 -14.18 -2.92
CA ARG A 133 4.73 -13.24 -3.04
C ARG A 133 5.08 -11.80 -2.73
N VAL A 134 6.02 -11.51 -1.82
CA VAL A 134 6.47 -10.13 -1.54
C VAL A 134 7.12 -9.50 -2.79
N SER A 135 7.68 -10.32 -3.68
CA SER A 135 8.21 -9.85 -4.96
C SER A 135 7.15 -9.18 -5.84
N LEU A 136 5.87 -9.56 -5.74
CA LEU A 136 4.79 -8.90 -6.47
C LEU A 136 4.61 -7.45 -5.99
N LEU A 137 4.65 -7.21 -4.68
CA LEU A 137 4.61 -5.85 -4.14
C LEU A 137 5.88 -5.06 -4.52
N HIS A 138 7.06 -5.68 -4.45
CA HIS A 138 8.33 -5.06 -4.85
C HIS A 138 8.36 -4.70 -6.34
N ASN A 139 7.81 -5.53 -7.22
CA ASN A 139 7.63 -5.22 -8.62
C ASN A 139 6.35 -4.41 -8.90
N ARG A 140 5.73 -3.83 -7.86
CA ARG A 140 4.58 -2.91 -7.98
C ARG A 140 3.40 -3.52 -8.76
N TYR A 141 3.21 -4.82 -8.61
CA TYR A 141 2.20 -5.63 -9.30
C TYR A 141 2.23 -5.51 -10.83
N LYS A 142 3.36 -5.12 -11.44
CA LYS A 142 3.47 -4.92 -12.91
C LYS A 142 3.09 -6.16 -13.70
N ASP A 143 3.45 -7.34 -13.19
CA ASP A 143 3.23 -8.62 -13.88
C ASP A 143 1.83 -9.22 -13.62
N VAL A 144 1.03 -8.61 -12.73
CA VAL A 144 -0.32 -9.09 -12.43
C VAL A 144 -1.26 -8.76 -13.59
N LYS A 145 -1.92 -9.79 -14.14
CA LYS A 145 -2.95 -9.65 -15.18
C LYS A 145 -4.31 -9.53 -14.51
N PHE A 146 -4.92 -8.35 -14.60
CA PHE A 146 -6.23 -8.07 -14.01
C PHE A 146 -7.33 -8.40 -15.03
N PRO A 147 -8.31 -9.27 -14.70
CA PRO A 147 -9.39 -9.67 -15.61
C PRO A 147 -10.52 -8.62 -15.62
N PHE A 148 -10.18 -7.39 -15.97
CA PHE A 148 -11.09 -6.26 -16.00
C PHE A 148 -10.91 -5.49 -17.31
N GLU A 149 -12.01 -4.94 -17.82
CA GLU A 149 -12.04 -4.25 -19.11
C GLU A 149 -11.23 -2.96 -19.07
N GLU A 150 -11.28 -2.25 -17.95
CA GLU A 150 -10.47 -1.06 -17.74
C GLU A 150 -9.52 -1.26 -16.57
N VAL A 151 -8.22 -1.11 -16.82
CA VAL A 151 -7.17 -1.23 -15.80
C VAL A 151 -6.25 -0.01 -15.91
N ASN A 152 -6.39 0.91 -14.96
CA ASN A 152 -5.55 2.08 -14.85
C ASN A 152 -4.50 1.87 -13.75
N ARG A 153 -3.23 2.13 -14.05
CA ARG A 153 -2.12 2.01 -13.09
C ARG A 153 -1.53 3.39 -12.82
N TYR A 154 -1.46 3.75 -11.56
CA TYR A 154 -0.87 4.99 -11.06
C TYR A 154 0.29 4.61 -10.15
N PRO A 155 1.52 4.54 -10.69
CA PRO A 155 2.64 4.03 -9.92
C PRO A 155 2.98 4.92 -8.73
N ASP A 156 3.08 6.22 -8.92
CA ASP A 156 3.73 7.11 -7.96
C ASP A 156 2.72 8.07 -7.32
N VAL A 157 1.68 7.53 -6.67
CA VAL A 157 0.71 8.34 -5.90
C VAL A 157 1.34 8.68 -4.56
N ARG A 158 1.89 9.89 -4.44
CA ARG A 158 2.54 10.35 -3.22
C ARG A 158 1.52 10.82 -2.19
N CYS A 159 1.59 10.25 -1.00
CA CYS A 159 0.92 10.74 0.21
C CYS A 159 1.97 11.29 1.18
N THR A 160 1.72 12.48 1.71
CA THR A 160 2.61 13.20 2.62
C THR A 160 1.93 13.40 3.96
N PHE A 161 2.65 13.21 5.05
CA PHE A 161 2.15 13.41 6.41
C PHE A 161 3.26 13.88 7.33
N GLU A 162 2.89 14.49 8.45
CA GLU A 162 3.85 14.91 9.47
C GLU A 162 4.30 13.71 10.32
N GLY A 163 5.60 13.65 10.60
CA GLY A 163 6.19 12.61 11.45
C GLY A 163 7.64 12.92 11.80
N LYS A 164 8.34 11.95 12.38
CA LYS A 164 9.73 12.10 12.80
C LYS A 164 10.62 11.01 12.19
N LEU A 165 11.94 11.23 12.14
CA LEU A 165 12.87 10.23 11.62
C LEU A 165 12.85 8.89 12.40
N PRO A 166 12.70 8.87 13.75
CA PRO A 166 12.46 7.63 14.49
C PRO A 166 11.28 6.81 13.98
N ASP A 167 10.22 7.43 13.46
CA ASP A 167 9.05 6.69 12.94
C ASP A 167 9.44 5.83 11.74
N ILE A 168 10.36 6.30 10.90
CA ILE A 168 10.91 5.53 9.77
C ILE A 168 11.67 4.31 10.28
N VAL A 169 12.54 4.50 11.28
CA VAL A 169 13.33 3.43 11.89
C VAL A 169 12.41 2.38 12.53
N ASN A 170 11.41 2.83 13.28
CA ASN A 170 10.40 1.97 13.89
C ASN A 170 9.63 1.19 12.82
N TYR A 171 9.21 1.87 11.75
CA TYR A 171 8.49 1.23 10.64
C TYR A 171 9.32 0.11 9.97
N VAL A 172 10.56 0.38 9.56
CA VAL A 172 11.40 -0.66 8.91
C VAL A 172 11.76 -1.82 9.84
N SER A 173 11.71 -1.60 11.16
CA SER A 173 11.88 -2.67 12.16
C SER A 173 10.67 -3.60 12.24
N THR A 174 9.49 -3.19 11.77
CA THR A 174 8.29 -4.06 11.76
C THR A 174 8.21 -4.97 10.54
N TRP A 175 9.08 -4.76 9.54
CA TRP A 175 9.06 -5.54 8.31
C TRP A 175 9.29 -7.03 8.58
N SER A 176 8.51 -7.88 7.90
CA SER A 176 8.60 -9.33 8.07
C SER A 176 9.99 -9.88 7.78
N GLY A 177 10.68 -9.35 6.75
CA GLY A 177 12.08 -9.71 6.45
C GLY A 177 13.03 -9.41 7.60
N TYR A 178 12.89 -8.25 8.24
CA TYR A 178 13.68 -7.89 9.42
C TYR A 178 13.35 -8.79 10.62
N GLN A 179 12.07 -9.02 10.89
CA GLN A 179 11.64 -9.88 11.99
C GLN A 179 12.12 -11.33 11.81
N ASN A 180 12.18 -11.82 10.57
CA ASN A 180 12.73 -13.14 10.26
C ASN A 180 14.26 -13.16 10.36
N PHE A 181 14.94 -12.12 9.88
CA PHE A 181 16.39 -11.98 10.06
C PHE A 181 16.76 -11.99 11.54
N LYS A 182 16.06 -11.21 12.37
CA LYS A 182 16.27 -11.13 13.82
C LYS A 182 16.10 -12.47 14.55
N LYS A 183 15.23 -13.36 14.06
CA LYS A 183 15.07 -14.72 14.62
C LYS A 183 16.28 -15.63 14.31
N VAL A 184 16.96 -15.39 13.20
CA VAL A 184 18.13 -16.16 12.76
C VAL A 184 19.41 -15.60 13.36
N ASP A 185 19.57 -14.29 13.33
CA ASP A 185 20.70 -13.56 13.89
C ASP A 185 20.21 -12.23 14.49
N SER A 186 19.97 -12.23 15.80
CA SER A 186 19.48 -11.05 16.50
C SER A 186 20.50 -9.91 16.52
N LYS A 187 21.79 -10.25 16.62
CA LYS A 187 22.87 -9.26 16.68
C LYS A 187 23.06 -8.58 15.33
N GLY A 188 23.13 -9.36 14.25
CA GLY A 188 23.23 -8.83 12.90
C GLY A 188 22.02 -7.98 12.51
N ALA A 189 20.81 -8.35 12.93
CA ALA A 189 19.62 -7.53 12.73
C ALA A 189 19.70 -6.20 13.48
N GLU A 190 20.14 -6.20 14.74
CA GLU A 190 20.30 -4.96 15.52
C GLU A 190 21.40 -4.05 14.94
N GLU A 191 22.52 -4.61 14.49
CA GLU A 191 23.57 -3.87 13.79
C GLU A 191 23.08 -3.26 12.47
N LEU A 192 22.25 -3.99 11.70
CA LEU A 192 21.63 -3.48 10.47
C LEU A 192 20.69 -2.29 10.75
N LEU A 193 19.84 -2.40 11.77
CA LEU A 193 18.90 -1.34 12.14
C LEU A 193 19.64 -0.11 12.69
N ASP A 194 20.69 -0.31 13.48
CA ASP A 194 21.55 0.78 13.97
C ASP A 194 22.28 1.49 12.82
N PHE A 195 22.83 0.74 11.86
CA PHE A 195 23.41 1.29 10.64
C PHE A 195 22.39 2.13 9.86
N PHE A 196 21.18 1.59 9.64
CA PHE A 196 20.11 2.30 8.93
C PHE A 196 19.75 3.60 9.63
N ARG A 197 19.54 3.56 10.95
CA ARG A 197 19.22 4.73 11.78
C ARG A 197 20.30 5.80 11.68
N LYS A 198 21.57 5.43 11.95
CA LYS A 198 22.69 6.38 11.92
C LYS A 198 22.79 7.06 10.56
N ARG A 199 22.74 6.27 9.49
CA ARG A 199 22.85 6.82 8.13
C ARG A 199 21.68 7.72 7.76
N LEU A 200 20.45 7.35 8.12
CA LEU A 200 19.27 8.19 7.90
C LEU A 200 19.41 9.54 8.62
N TYR A 201 19.87 9.53 9.87
CA TYR A 201 20.04 10.75 10.66
C TYR A 201 21.17 11.64 10.13
N GLU A 202 22.28 11.05 9.67
CA GLU A 202 23.35 11.79 9.00
C GLU A 202 22.86 12.50 7.74
N ILE A 203 22.09 11.80 6.90
CA ILE A 203 21.52 12.37 5.67
C ILE A 203 20.58 13.53 6.00
N ALA A 204 19.67 13.33 6.96
CA ALA A 204 18.70 14.34 7.35
C ALA A 204 19.35 15.56 8.04
N SER A 205 20.39 15.33 8.86
CA SER A 205 21.15 16.42 9.49
C SER A 205 21.85 17.30 8.46
N ALA A 206 22.30 16.74 7.33
CA ALA A 206 22.84 17.53 6.23
C ALA A 206 21.78 18.42 5.54
N CYS A 207 20.49 18.13 5.75
CA CYS A 207 19.36 18.95 5.34
C CYS A 207 18.80 19.83 6.47
N ASN A 208 19.54 19.98 7.59
CA ASN A 208 19.10 20.71 8.79
C ASN A 208 17.84 20.15 9.45
N ILE A 209 17.60 18.84 9.33
CA ILE A 209 16.49 18.15 10.01
C ILE A 209 17.07 17.39 11.21
N SER A 210 16.65 17.75 12.42
CA SER A 210 16.95 16.98 13.63
C SER A 210 16.07 15.73 13.71
N PRO A 211 16.54 14.60 14.28
CA PRO A 211 15.71 13.41 14.41
C PRO A 211 14.39 13.60 15.16
N GLU A 212 14.36 14.49 16.15
CA GLU A 212 13.20 14.70 17.01
C GLU A 212 12.23 15.79 16.51
N ASP A 213 12.64 16.56 15.50
CA ASP A 213 11.81 17.60 14.92
C ASP A 213 10.70 16.96 14.06
N SER A 214 9.52 17.59 14.07
CA SER A 214 8.49 17.23 13.08
C SER A 214 9.00 17.60 11.69
N THR A 215 8.83 16.67 10.76
CA THR A 215 9.17 16.86 9.36
C THR A 215 8.13 16.17 8.49
N THR A 216 8.03 16.61 7.23
CA THR A 216 7.15 15.98 6.27
C THR A 216 7.76 14.65 5.81
N LEU A 217 7.06 13.57 6.09
CA LEU A 217 7.33 12.24 5.56
C LEU A 217 6.43 11.97 4.36
N TYR A 218 6.81 11.00 3.53
CA TYR A 218 5.96 10.55 2.44
C TYR A 218 6.03 9.04 2.23
N ARG A 219 4.97 8.52 1.61
CA ARG A 219 4.91 7.18 1.03
C ARG A 219 4.41 7.31 -0.40
N ASP A 220 5.07 6.62 -1.31
CA ASP A 220 4.58 6.48 -2.67
C ASP A 220 3.76 5.19 -2.75
N PHE A 221 2.48 5.35 -3.10
CA PHE A 221 1.53 4.27 -3.31
C PHE A 221 1.50 3.90 -4.79
N GLN A 222 1.68 2.61 -5.06
CA GLN A 222 1.20 2.03 -6.31
C GLN A 222 -0.31 1.87 -6.18
N LEU A 223 -1.08 2.59 -6.98
CA LEU A 223 -2.53 2.43 -7.10
C LEU A 223 -2.86 1.79 -8.45
N ILE A 224 -3.82 0.88 -8.44
CA ILE A 224 -4.37 0.22 -9.62
C ILE A 224 -5.89 0.24 -9.47
N LEU A 225 -6.57 0.83 -10.44
CA LEU A 225 -8.02 0.89 -10.50
C LEU A 225 -8.49 0.00 -11.64
N CYS A 226 -9.27 -1.02 -11.29
CA CYS A 226 -9.88 -1.94 -12.24
C CYS A 226 -11.38 -1.70 -12.28
N ARG A 227 -11.98 -1.47 -13.44
CA ARG A 227 -13.43 -1.31 -13.59
C ARG A 227 -14.02 -2.50 -14.36
N LYS A 228 -15.07 -3.09 -13.81
CA LYS A 228 -15.90 -4.08 -14.51
C LYS A 228 -16.94 -3.33 -15.33
N THR A 229 -16.90 -3.38 -16.65
CA THR A 229 -17.84 -2.61 -17.50
C THR A 229 -18.95 -3.47 -18.11
N GLN A 230 -18.88 -4.79 -17.93
CA GLN A 230 -19.85 -5.76 -18.47
C GLN A 230 -19.96 -6.99 -17.56
N ASP A 231 -21.06 -7.72 -17.70
CA ASP A 231 -21.26 -9.01 -17.04
C ASP A 231 -20.65 -10.18 -17.82
N GLY A 232 -20.47 -11.31 -17.14
CA GLY A 232 -19.87 -12.51 -17.72
C GLY A 232 -18.33 -12.60 -17.56
N PRO A 233 -17.76 -13.72 -18.05
CA PRO A 233 -16.32 -13.99 -17.93
C PRO A 233 -15.50 -12.99 -18.74
N PHE A 234 -14.33 -12.64 -18.22
CA PHE A 234 -13.32 -11.88 -18.96
C PHE A 234 -12.65 -12.84 -19.97
N VAL A 235 -12.71 -12.50 -21.26
CA VAL A 235 -12.16 -13.29 -22.38
C VAL A 235 -10.87 -12.66 -22.89
#